data_AF-A0A1Y4DNP5-F1
#
_entry.id   AF-A0A1Y4DNP5-F1
#
_cell.length_a   1.000
_cell.length_b   1.000
_cell.length_c   1.000
_cell.angle_alpha   90.00
_cell.angle_beta   90.00
_cell.angle_gamma   90.00
#
_symmetry.space_group_name_H-M   'P 1'
#
loop_
_entity.id
_entity.type
_entity.pdbx_description
1 polymer ?
#
loop_
_entity_poly.entity_id
_entity_poly.type
_entity_poly.pdbx_seq_one_letter_code
_entity_poly.pdbx_strand_id
1 'polypeptide(L)'
;MARHKEGAWYSLVAIVLVAVVCGGITAGVNFAGHDAFAEADARLDESKGGAQRALLFPDATSFEQVSAPAIEGLNSVYQTNDGAWVFDCSATGYHGDVELMVGIGTDGTVAGIQIVAEDETDGIGTNALTEDYFGTFAELPATGTLTVEEAGSGETHVDGVSGATFTSNAVIGCLNIAFEAYAQLGGN
;
A
#
# COMPACT_ATOMS: atom_id res chain seq x y z
N MET A 1 40.29 40.30 25.25
CA MET A 1 39.36 39.14 25.14
C MET A 1 37.88 39.53 25.39
N ALA A 2 37.39 40.70 24.93
CA ALA A 2 36.01 41.14 25.21
C ALA A 2 35.09 41.22 23.98
N ARG A 3 35.63 41.31 22.76
CA ARG A 3 34.83 41.47 21.52
C ARG A 3 34.07 40.22 21.07
N HIS A 4 34.35 39.04 21.63
CA HIS A 4 33.71 37.78 21.23
C HIS A 4 32.41 37.47 21.99
N LYS A 5 32.13 38.16 23.11
CA LYS A 5 30.92 37.92 23.92
C LYS A 5 29.68 38.60 23.36
N GLU A 6 29.81 39.79 22.78
CA GLU A 6 28.65 40.51 22.24
C GLU A 6 28.18 39.95 20.89
N GLY A 7 29.10 39.57 20.00
CA GLY A 7 28.74 38.88 18.75
C GLY A 7 28.02 37.55 18.99
N ALA A 8 28.43 36.81 20.03
CA ALA A 8 27.78 35.57 20.42
C ALA A 8 26.35 35.80 20.96
N TRP A 9 26.11 36.89 21.68
CA TRP A 9 24.78 37.25 22.18
C TRP A 9 23.83 37.64 21.04
N TYR A 10 24.27 38.48 20.09
CA TYR A 10 23.45 38.83 18.92
C TYR A 10 23.13 37.62 18.05
N SER A 11 24.09 36.73 17.83
CA SER A 11 23.86 35.47 17.10
C SER A 11 22.88 34.56 17.84
N LEU A 12 22.97 34.47 19.17
CA LEU A 12 22.04 33.68 19.98
C LEU A 12 20.61 34.25 19.92
N VAL A 13 20.44 35.57 20.04
CA VAL A 13 19.13 36.24 19.91
C VAL A 13 18.57 36.06 18.50
N ALA A 14 19.39 36.16 17.46
CA ALA A 14 18.95 35.95 16.08
C ALA A 14 18.47 34.51 15.84
N ILE A 15 19.20 33.50 16.33
CA ILE A 15 18.79 32.08 16.22
C ILE A 15 17.48 31.82 16.97
N VAL A 16 17.33 32.37 18.17
CA VAL A 16 16.08 32.22 18.95
C VAL A 16 14.90 32.87 18.22
N LEU A 17 15.08 34.06 17.65
CA LEU A 17 14.02 34.70 16.86
C LEU A 17 13.63 33.87 15.63
N VAL A 18 14.61 33.36 14.88
CA VAL A 18 14.34 32.49 13.73
C VAL A 18 13.64 31.21 14.16
N ALA A 19 14.09 30.57 15.25
CA ALA A 19 13.47 29.35 15.78
C ALA A 19 12.02 29.57 16.22
N VAL A 20 11.70 30.71 16.84
CA VAL A 20 10.33 31.06 17.25
C VAL A 20 9.46 31.31 16.02
N VAL A 21 9.98 31.98 14.98
CA VAL A 21 9.24 32.19 13.74
C VAL A 21 8.99 30.87 13.01
N CYS A 22 10.00 30.03 12.84
CA CYS A 22 9.85 28.72 12.22
C CYS A 22 8.88 27.83 13.01
N GLY A 23 9.05 27.76 14.33
CA GLY A 23 8.16 26.98 15.20
C GLY A 23 6.72 27.48 15.17
N GLY A 24 6.52 28.81 15.13
CA GLY A 24 5.18 29.41 15.01
C GLY A 24 4.50 29.10 13.67
N ILE A 25 5.24 29.13 12.57
CA ILE A 25 4.72 28.76 11.25
C ILE A 25 4.36 27.27 11.24
N THR A 26 5.25 26.38 11.66
CA THR A 26 4.98 24.93 11.70
C THR A 26 3.80 24.60 12.61
N ALA A 27 3.74 25.20 13.81
CA ALA A 27 2.63 24.98 14.73
C ALA A 27 1.30 25.52 14.19
N GLY A 28 1.33 26.68 13.51
CA GLY A 28 0.15 27.26 12.89
C GLY A 28 -0.40 26.39 11.75
N VAL A 29 0.47 25.93 10.85
CA VAL A 29 0.09 25.03 9.75
C VAL A 29 -0.43 23.71 10.30
N ASN A 30 0.26 23.12 11.28
CA ASN A 30 -0.15 21.85 11.88
C ASN A 30 -1.51 21.98 12.58
N PHE A 31 -1.67 22.97 13.47
CA PHE A 31 -2.91 23.10 14.24
C PHE A 31 -4.12 23.47 13.38
N ALA A 32 -3.94 24.28 12.33
CA ALA A 32 -5.05 24.71 11.48
C ALA A 32 -5.35 23.75 10.32
N GLY A 33 -4.33 23.04 9.82
CA GLY A 33 -4.43 22.26 8.59
C GLY A 33 -4.52 20.76 8.79
N HIS A 34 -4.02 20.22 9.91
CA HIS A 34 -3.87 18.77 10.09
C HIS A 34 -5.17 18.00 9.85
N ASP A 35 -6.28 18.41 10.48
CA ASP A 35 -7.56 17.70 10.35
C ASP A 35 -8.15 17.85 8.95
N ALA A 36 -8.00 19.02 8.31
CA ALA A 36 -8.49 19.27 6.96
C ALA A 36 -7.69 18.49 5.90
N PHE A 37 -6.39 18.31 6.11
CA PHE A 37 -5.54 17.47 5.25
C PHE A 37 -5.87 16.00 5.45
N ALA A 38 -6.00 15.52 6.69
CA ALA A 38 -6.37 14.14 6.98
C ALA A 38 -7.73 13.77 6.38
N GLU A 39 -8.73 14.65 6.48
CA GLU A 39 -10.04 14.42 5.85
C GLU A 39 -9.97 14.47 4.32
N ALA A 40 -9.16 15.38 3.75
CA ALA A 40 -8.98 15.45 2.31
C ALA A 40 -8.30 14.20 1.75
N ASP A 41 -7.27 13.69 2.43
CA ASP A 41 -6.56 12.47 2.05
C ASP A 41 -7.50 11.26 2.17
N ALA A 42 -8.24 11.11 3.28
CA ALA A 42 -9.21 10.02 3.43
C ALA A 42 -10.27 9.99 2.33
N ARG A 43 -10.81 11.15 1.92
CA ARG A 43 -11.76 11.22 0.80
C ARG A 43 -11.11 10.87 -0.54
N LEU A 44 -9.86 11.29 -0.75
CA LEU A 44 -9.12 10.95 -1.96
C LEU A 44 -8.86 9.45 -2.01
N ASP A 45 -8.45 8.84 -0.91
CA ASP A 45 -8.17 7.42 -0.81
C ASP A 45 -9.43 6.58 -1.03
N GLU A 46 -10.58 6.98 -0.47
CA GLU A 46 -11.85 6.31 -0.74
C GLU A 46 -12.27 6.46 -2.22
N SER A 47 -12.07 7.64 -2.81
CA SER A 47 -12.38 7.87 -4.24
C SER A 47 -11.45 7.08 -5.18
N LYS A 48 -10.16 6.98 -4.84
CA LYS A 48 -9.15 6.21 -5.58
C LYS A 48 -9.41 4.72 -5.43
N GLY A 49 -9.67 4.25 -4.22
CA GLY A 49 -10.02 2.87 -3.94
C GLY A 49 -11.28 2.43 -4.70
N GLY A 50 -12.31 3.28 -4.76
CA GLY A 50 -13.49 3.03 -5.60
C GLY A 50 -13.15 2.92 -7.10
N ALA A 51 -12.29 3.80 -7.61
CA ALA A 51 -11.84 3.76 -9.00
C ALA A 51 -10.99 2.52 -9.31
N GLN A 52 -10.09 2.12 -8.40
CA GLN A 52 -9.23 0.95 -8.53
C GLN A 52 -10.03 -0.35 -8.51
N ARG A 53 -11.05 -0.45 -7.65
CA ARG A 53 -12.01 -1.56 -7.65
C ARG A 53 -12.72 -1.68 -9.01
N ALA A 54 -13.12 -0.55 -9.59
CA ALA A 54 -13.71 -0.51 -10.93
C ALA A 54 -12.71 -0.85 -12.05
N LEU A 55 -11.40 -0.65 -11.87
CA LEU A 55 -10.38 -1.11 -12.82
C LEU A 55 -10.20 -2.64 -12.78
N LEU A 56 -10.26 -3.25 -11.58
CA LEU A 56 -10.20 -4.70 -11.42
C LEU A 56 -11.43 -5.40 -12.01
N PHE A 57 -12.61 -4.82 -11.77
CA PHE A 57 -13.88 -5.36 -12.26
C PHE A 57 -14.72 -4.25 -12.91
N PRO A 58 -14.47 -3.91 -14.19
CA PRO A 58 -15.16 -2.81 -14.88
C PRO A 58 -16.65 -3.06 -15.11
N ASP A 59 -17.06 -4.33 -15.15
CA ASP A 59 -18.45 -4.73 -15.31
C ASP A 59 -19.21 -4.80 -13.97
N ALA A 60 -18.52 -4.69 -12.82
CA ALA A 60 -19.16 -4.76 -11.52
C ALA A 60 -19.97 -3.49 -11.23
N THR A 61 -21.23 -3.67 -10.80
CA THR A 61 -22.15 -2.56 -10.54
C THR A 61 -22.00 -1.97 -9.14
N SER A 62 -21.58 -2.77 -8.15
CA SER A 62 -21.27 -2.30 -6.80
C SER A 62 -20.29 -3.23 -6.07
N PHE A 63 -19.67 -2.68 -5.03
CA PHE A 63 -18.75 -3.36 -4.13
C PHE A 63 -19.29 -3.20 -2.71
N GLU A 64 -19.54 -4.31 -2.03
CA GLU A 64 -19.98 -4.33 -0.63
C GLU A 64 -18.83 -4.75 0.27
N GLN A 65 -18.59 -4.01 1.35
CA GLN A 65 -17.56 -4.36 2.31
C GLN A 65 -18.01 -5.57 3.14
N VAL A 66 -17.15 -6.58 3.21
CA VAL A 66 -17.37 -7.80 3.99
C VAL A 66 -16.46 -7.79 5.23
N SER A 67 -16.87 -8.49 6.29
CA SER A 67 -16.04 -8.64 7.48
C SER A 67 -14.71 -9.30 7.13
N ALA A 68 -13.62 -8.57 7.27
CA ALA A 68 -12.28 -9.10 7.07
C ALA A 68 -11.92 -10.13 8.17
N PRO A 69 -11.33 -11.28 7.83
CA PRO A 69 -10.70 -12.15 8.81
C PRO A 69 -9.52 -11.44 9.48
N ALA A 70 -9.17 -11.86 10.70
CA ALA A 70 -8.05 -11.30 11.45
C ALA A 70 -6.70 -11.84 10.93
N ILE A 71 -6.30 -11.38 9.75
CA ILE A 71 -5.03 -11.73 9.09
C ILE A 71 -4.12 -10.50 9.15
N GLU A 72 -2.85 -10.71 9.52
CA GLU A 72 -1.87 -9.63 9.57
C GLU A 72 -1.61 -9.09 8.15
N GLY A 73 -1.71 -7.77 7.99
CA GLY A 73 -1.58 -7.12 6.69
C GLY A 73 -2.84 -7.16 5.81
N LEU A 74 -3.99 -7.64 6.30
CA LEU A 74 -5.27 -7.49 5.62
C LEU A 74 -6.03 -6.26 6.17
N ASN A 75 -6.24 -5.27 5.33
CA ASN A 75 -6.89 -4.00 5.72
C ASN A 75 -8.41 -4.06 5.56
N SER A 76 -8.87 -4.50 4.39
CA SER A 76 -10.31 -4.65 4.13
C SER A 76 -10.60 -5.67 3.03
N VAL A 77 -11.85 -6.17 3.04
CA VAL A 77 -12.36 -7.09 2.03
C VAL A 77 -13.65 -6.53 1.45
N TYR A 78 -13.76 -6.56 0.13
CA TYR A 78 -14.98 -6.21 -0.59
C TYR A 78 -15.40 -7.37 -1.49
N GLN A 79 -16.70 -7.48 -1.71
CA GLN A 79 -17.28 -8.44 -2.64
C GLN A 79 -18.11 -7.68 -3.69
N THR A 80 -17.99 -8.08 -4.95
CA THR A 80 -18.87 -7.59 -6.01
C THR A 80 -20.20 -8.33 -5.97
N ASN A 81 -21.24 -7.74 -6.55
CA ASN A 81 -22.54 -8.41 -6.69
C ASN A 81 -22.46 -9.73 -7.47
N ASP A 82 -21.50 -9.83 -8.37
CA ASP A 82 -21.28 -11.01 -9.21
C ASP A 82 -20.53 -12.12 -8.46
N GLY A 83 -20.07 -11.86 -7.24
CA GLY A 83 -19.40 -12.81 -6.35
C GLY A 83 -17.87 -12.80 -6.45
N ALA A 84 -17.28 -11.87 -7.19
CA ALA A 84 -15.83 -11.65 -7.20
C ALA A 84 -15.39 -10.92 -5.91
N TRP A 85 -14.14 -11.08 -5.54
CA TRP A 85 -13.59 -10.56 -4.29
C TRP A 85 -12.47 -9.56 -4.56
N VAL A 86 -12.38 -8.56 -3.68
CA VAL A 86 -11.30 -7.58 -3.68
C VAL A 86 -10.72 -7.50 -2.27
N PHE A 87 -9.41 -7.66 -2.16
CA PHE A 87 -8.67 -7.67 -0.90
C PHE A 87 -7.70 -6.51 -0.88
N ASP A 88 -7.85 -5.61 0.10
CA ASP A 88 -6.89 -4.55 0.37
C ASP A 88 -5.86 -5.11 1.37
N CYS A 89 -4.63 -5.28 0.91
CA CYS A 89 -3.54 -5.90 1.65
C CYS A 89 -2.35 -4.94 1.74
N SER A 90 -1.64 -4.94 2.86
CA SER A 90 -0.39 -4.22 3.06
C SER A 90 0.72 -5.17 3.46
N ALA A 91 1.88 -5.03 2.83
CA ALA A 91 3.08 -5.77 3.18
C ALA A 91 4.29 -4.84 3.21
N THR A 92 5.27 -5.16 4.06
CA THR A 92 6.46 -4.34 4.26
C THR A 92 7.35 -4.35 3.02
N GLY A 93 7.56 -3.17 2.44
CA GLY A 93 8.50 -2.90 1.35
C GLY A 93 9.90 -2.52 1.85
N TYR A 94 10.64 -1.75 1.05
CA TYR A 94 11.98 -1.27 1.40
C TYR A 94 11.94 0.02 2.23
N HIS A 95 11.13 0.99 1.83
CA HIS A 95 11.04 2.31 2.48
C HIS A 95 9.79 2.50 3.35
N GLY A 96 8.74 1.73 3.07
CA GLY A 96 7.49 1.75 3.80
C GLY A 96 6.66 0.53 3.47
N ASP A 97 5.43 0.51 3.98
CA ASP A 97 4.48 -0.52 3.59
C ASP A 97 3.95 -0.24 2.18
N VAL A 98 3.85 -1.31 1.39
CA VAL A 98 3.24 -1.32 0.07
C VAL A 98 1.81 -1.83 0.24
N GLU A 99 0.84 -1.00 -0.07
CA GLU A 99 -0.58 -1.33 -0.02
C GLU A 99 -1.10 -1.62 -1.42
N LEU A 100 -1.61 -2.83 -1.61
CA LEU A 100 -2.10 -3.34 -2.88
C LEU A 100 -3.53 -3.86 -2.71
N MET A 101 -4.29 -3.70 -3.77
CA MET A 101 -5.63 -4.24 -3.91
C MET A 101 -5.58 -5.43 -4.88
N VAL A 102 -5.90 -6.62 -4.39
CA VAL A 102 -5.88 -7.87 -5.16
C VAL A 102 -7.33 -8.25 -5.50
N GLY A 103 -7.63 -8.37 -6.79
CA GLY A 103 -8.91 -8.85 -7.29
C GLY A 103 -8.85 -10.35 -7.56
N ILE A 104 -9.80 -11.11 -7.01
CA ILE A 104 -9.98 -12.54 -7.28
C ILE A 104 -11.35 -12.74 -7.94
N GLY A 105 -11.34 -13.34 -9.14
CA GLY A 105 -12.53 -13.62 -9.92
C GLY A 105 -13.42 -14.69 -9.28
N THR A 106 -14.64 -14.83 -9.81
CA THR A 106 -15.59 -15.88 -9.38
C THR A 106 -15.13 -17.30 -9.71
N ASP A 107 -14.16 -17.41 -10.62
CA ASP A 107 -13.48 -18.64 -11.03
C ASP A 107 -12.33 -19.03 -10.09
N GLY A 108 -12.06 -18.22 -9.06
CA GLY A 108 -11.00 -18.46 -8.10
C GLY A 108 -9.60 -18.14 -8.63
N THR A 109 -9.50 -17.35 -9.71
CA THR A 109 -8.21 -16.88 -10.24
C THR A 109 -7.99 -15.40 -9.96
N VAL A 110 -6.72 -14.97 -9.95
CA VAL A 110 -6.36 -13.55 -9.80
C VAL A 110 -6.80 -12.80 -11.06
N ALA A 111 -7.75 -11.87 -10.89
CA ALA A 111 -8.23 -11.01 -11.96
C ALA A 111 -7.25 -9.84 -12.21
N GLY A 112 -6.57 -9.36 -11.16
CA GLY A 112 -5.60 -8.29 -11.28
C GLY A 112 -5.15 -7.74 -9.93
N ILE A 113 -4.20 -6.80 -10.00
CA ILE A 113 -3.63 -6.11 -8.83
C ILE A 113 -3.64 -4.61 -9.13
N GLN A 114 -3.99 -3.80 -8.13
CA GLN A 114 -3.93 -2.33 -8.19
C GLN A 114 -3.13 -1.79 -7.01
N ILE A 115 -2.42 -0.69 -7.21
CA ILE A 115 -1.61 -0.06 -6.16
C ILE A 115 -2.48 0.92 -5.40
N VAL A 116 -2.70 0.72 -4.11
CA VAL A 116 -3.46 1.65 -3.25
C VAL A 116 -2.55 2.77 -2.77
N ALA A 117 -1.42 2.40 -2.14
CA ALA A 117 -0.42 3.31 -1.62
C ALA A 117 0.96 2.65 -1.63
N GLU A 118 2.01 3.44 -1.86
CA GLU A 118 3.40 2.99 -1.83
C GLU A 118 4.33 4.16 -1.50
N ASP A 119 5.49 3.86 -0.92
CA ASP A 119 6.55 4.83 -0.58
C ASP A 119 7.92 4.35 -1.08
N GLU A 120 7.94 3.58 -2.17
CA GLU A 120 9.16 2.96 -2.69
C GLU A 120 10.01 3.95 -3.49
N THR A 121 11.26 3.57 -3.75
CA THR A 121 12.15 4.42 -4.56
C THR A 121 11.78 4.33 -6.04
N ASP A 122 11.48 5.48 -6.64
CA ASP A 122 11.32 5.63 -8.08
C ASP A 122 12.49 5.02 -8.87
N GLY A 123 12.16 4.10 -9.79
CA GLY A 123 13.12 3.47 -10.69
C GLY A 123 13.91 2.31 -10.07
N ILE A 124 13.64 1.95 -8.81
CA ILE A 124 14.16 0.75 -8.16
C ILE A 124 12.98 -0.13 -7.72
N GLY A 125 12.30 0.25 -6.63
CA GLY A 125 11.20 -0.53 -6.07
C GLY A 125 9.97 -0.52 -6.96
N THR A 126 9.68 0.64 -7.58
CA THR A 126 8.53 0.80 -8.48
C THR A 126 8.59 -0.08 -9.73
N ASN A 127 9.74 -0.67 -10.07
CA ASN A 127 9.84 -1.66 -11.15
C ASN A 127 9.03 -2.95 -10.85
N ALA A 128 8.84 -3.27 -9.56
CA ALA A 128 7.97 -4.35 -9.10
C ALA A 128 6.51 -3.90 -8.92
N LEU A 129 6.18 -2.64 -9.22
CA LEU A 129 4.84 -2.06 -9.13
C LEU A 129 4.36 -1.67 -10.54
N THR A 130 4.52 -2.58 -11.50
CA THR A 130 4.17 -2.36 -12.90
C THR A 130 3.05 -3.30 -13.34
N GLU A 131 2.21 -2.84 -14.27
CA GLU A 131 1.16 -3.67 -14.87
C GLU A 131 1.74 -4.93 -15.54
N ASP A 132 2.92 -4.82 -16.17
CA ASP A 132 3.61 -5.97 -16.77
C ASP A 132 3.96 -7.03 -15.73
N TYR A 133 4.45 -6.61 -14.55
CA TYR A 133 4.75 -7.54 -13.46
C TYR A 133 3.48 -8.11 -12.85
N PHE A 134 2.47 -7.28 -12.59
CA PHE A 134 1.18 -7.74 -12.07
C PHE A 134 0.47 -8.71 -13.02
N GLY A 135 0.60 -8.50 -14.33
CA GLY A 135 0.07 -9.38 -15.35
C GLY A 135 0.66 -10.80 -15.32
N THR A 136 1.83 -11.00 -14.72
CA THR A 136 2.40 -12.35 -14.51
C THR A 136 1.62 -13.18 -13.49
N PHE A 137 0.86 -12.52 -12.61
CA PHE A 137 0.02 -13.16 -11.61
C PHE A 137 -1.43 -13.30 -12.06
N ALA A 138 -1.84 -12.64 -13.14
CA ALA A 138 -3.18 -12.78 -13.69
C ALA A 138 -3.45 -14.24 -14.06
N GLU A 139 -4.69 -14.68 -13.86
CA GLU A 139 -5.16 -16.06 -14.10
C GLU A 139 -4.50 -17.14 -13.20
N LEU A 140 -3.61 -16.77 -12.26
CA LEU A 140 -3.12 -17.73 -11.27
C LEU A 140 -4.26 -18.12 -10.32
N PRO A 141 -4.39 -19.42 -9.98
CA PRO A 141 -5.37 -19.85 -9.00
C PRO A 141 -5.02 -19.26 -7.64
N ALA A 142 -6.01 -18.72 -6.93
CA ALA A 142 -5.88 -18.14 -5.60
C ALA A 142 -5.77 -19.23 -4.51
N THR A 143 -4.79 -20.12 -4.68
CA THR A 143 -4.62 -21.32 -3.85
C THR A 143 -3.14 -21.56 -3.56
N GLY A 144 -2.85 -22.04 -2.36
CA GLY A 144 -1.49 -22.33 -1.93
C GLY A 144 -0.70 -21.07 -1.59
N THR A 145 0.63 -21.20 -1.58
CA THR A 145 1.55 -20.11 -1.21
C THR A 145 2.48 -19.80 -2.38
N LEU A 146 2.62 -18.53 -2.72
CA LEU A 146 3.57 -18.02 -3.70
C LEU A 146 4.90 -17.68 -3.01
N THR A 147 6.01 -17.98 -3.67
CA THR A 147 7.36 -17.67 -3.18
C THR A 147 8.33 -17.31 -4.30
N VAL A 148 9.25 -16.37 -4.04
CA VAL A 148 10.40 -16.10 -4.93
C VAL A 148 11.56 -17.08 -4.73
N GLU A 149 11.50 -17.89 -3.68
CA GLU A 149 12.53 -18.89 -3.37
C GLU A 149 12.23 -20.21 -4.07
N GLU A 150 13.12 -21.19 -3.92
CA GLU A 150 12.88 -22.54 -4.45
C GLU A 150 11.62 -23.14 -3.78
N ALA A 151 10.57 -23.33 -4.58
CA ALA A 151 9.27 -23.76 -4.07
C ALA A 151 9.31 -25.19 -3.51
N GLY A 152 8.82 -25.34 -2.29
CA GLY A 152 8.56 -26.62 -1.65
C GLY A 152 7.25 -27.28 -2.08
N SER A 153 6.86 -28.32 -1.35
CA SER A 153 5.59 -29.02 -1.60
C SER A 153 4.40 -28.13 -1.23
N GLY A 154 3.59 -27.74 -2.21
CA GLY A 154 2.42 -26.89 -2.01
C GLY A 154 2.69 -25.40 -2.19
N GLU A 155 3.92 -25.04 -2.56
CA GLU A 155 4.30 -23.68 -2.92
C GLU A 155 4.45 -23.56 -4.43
N THR A 156 4.21 -22.35 -4.95
CA THR A 156 4.42 -22.03 -6.36
C THR A 156 5.53 -20.99 -6.45
N HIS A 157 6.56 -21.32 -7.22
CA HIS A 157 7.64 -20.39 -7.49
C HIS A 157 7.16 -19.30 -8.46
N VAL A 158 7.43 -18.05 -8.13
CA VAL A 158 7.15 -16.89 -8.96
C VAL A 158 8.40 -16.02 -9.08
N ASP A 159 8.59 -15.40 -10.24
CA ASP A 159 9.76 -14.57 -10.47
C ASP A 159 9.65 -13.25 -9.67
N GLY A 160 10.75 -12.87 -9.03
CA GLY A 160 10.93 -11.53 -8.48
C GLY A 160 11.47 -10.55 -9.53
N VAL A 161 11.30 -9.25 -9.30
CA VAL A 161 11.92 -8.23 -10.15
C VAL A 161 13.35 -7.95 -9.69
N SER A 162 14.31 -8.09 -10.61
CA SER A 162 15.73 -7.83 -10.34
C SER A 162 15.94 -6.38 -9.91
N GLY A 163 16.62 -6.18 -8.77
CA GLY A 163 16.85 -4.86 -8.19
C GLY A 163 15.70 -4.34 -7.32
N ALA A 164 14.56 -5.03 -7.26
CA ALA A 164 13.37 -4.65 -6.48
C ALA A 164 12.91 -5.79 -5.55
N THR A 165 13.85 -6.46 -4.88
CA THR A 165 13.57 -7.69 -4.11
C THR A 165 12.59 -7.47 -2.96
N PHE A 166 12.75 -6.40 -2.18
CA PHE A 166 11.85 -6.10 -1.07
C PHE A 166 10.42 -5.81 -1.55
N THR A 167 10.29 -4.99 -2.59
CA THR A 167 9.00 -4.67 -3.21
C THR A 167 8.34 -5.89 -3.85
N SER A 168 9.12 -6.76 -4.52
CA SER A 168 8.62 -8.02 -5.08
C SER A 168 8.08 -8.94 -3.98
N ASN A 169 8.80 -9.04 -2.87
CA ASN A 169 8.35 -9.80 -1.71
C ASN A 169 7.08 -9.21 -1.08
N ALA A 170 6.94 -7.88 -1.07
CA ALA A 170 5.72 -7.22 -0.61
C ALA A 170 4.52 -7.56 -1.50
N VAL A 171 4.67 -7.50 -2.83
CA VAL A 171 3.63 -7.90 -3.79
C VAL A 171 3.17 -9.34 -3.56
N ILE A 172 4.13 -10.26 -3.40
CA ILE A 172 3.86 -11.68 -3.16
C ILE A 172 3.25 -11.91 -1.79
N GLY A 173 3.67 -11.15 -0.78
CA GLY A 173 3.06 -11.14 0.54
C GLY A 173 1.59 -10.75 0.48
N CYS A 174 1.25 -9.67 -0.22
CA CYS A 174 -0.13 -9.24 -0.42
C CYS A 174 -0.98 -10.28 -1.15
N LEU A 175 -0.43 -10.95 -2.16
CA LEU A 175 -1.11 -12.06 -2.85
C LEU A 175 -1.38 -13.24 -1.91
N ASN A 176 -0.39 -13.65 -1.10
CA ASN A 176 -0.55 -14.73 -0.14
C ASN A 176 -1.61 -14.39 0.93
N ILE A 177 -1.62 -13.15 1.44
CA ILE A 177 -2.64 -12.66 2.38
C ILE A 177 -4.03 -12.73 1.73
N ALA A 178 -4.15 -12.31 0.46
CA ALA A 178 -5.41 -12.37 -0.27
C ALA A 178 -5.88 -13.83 -0.47
N PHE A 179 -4.97 -14.75 -0.77
CA PHE A 179 -5.30 -16.17 -0.94
C PHE A 179 -5.74 -16.82 0.37
N GLU A 180 -5.08 -16.48 1.48
CA GLU A 180 -5.48 -16.93 2.81
C GLU A 180 -6.87 -16.38 3.17
N ALA A 181 -7.10 -15.09 2.94
CA ALA A 181 -8.39 -14.45 3.20
C ALA A 181 -9.51 -15.08 2.34
N TYR A 182 -9.26 -15.31 1.05
CA TYR A 182 -10.19 -15.96 0.13
C TYR A 182 -10.56 -17.37 0.60
N ALA A 183 -9.57 -18.16 1.03
CA ALA A 183 -9.79 -19.50 1.56
C ALA A 183 -10.63 -19.49 2.86
N GLN A 184 -10.41 -18.53 3.76
CA GLN A 184 -11.20 -18.41 5.00
C GLN A 184 -12.65 -17.96 4.74
N LEU A 185 -12.87 -17.15 3.71
CA LEU A 185 -14.19 -16.65 3.33
C LEU A 185 -15.01 -17.64 2.48
N GLY A 186 -14.45 -18.82 2.18
CA GLY A 186 -15.15 -19.91 1.50
C GLY A 186 -15.13 -19.80 -0.03
N GLY A 187 -14.17 -19.06 -0.58
CA GLY A 187 -13.82 -19.15 -1.99
C GLY A 187 -13.28 -20.54 -2.33
N ASN A 188 -13.92 -21.23 -3.28
CA ASN A 188 -13.52 -22.57 -3.75
C ASN A 188 -12.74 -22.49 -5.04
#